data_AF-A0A7S3I1Y2-F1
#
_entry.id   AF-A0A7S3I1Y2-F1
#
_cell.length_a   1.000
_cell.length_b   1.000
_cell.length_c   1.000
_cell.angle_alpha   90.00
_cell.angle_beta   90.00
_cell.angle_gamma   90.00
#
_symmetry.space_group_name_H-M   'P 1'
#
loop_
_entity.id
_entity.type
_entity.pdbx_description
1 polymer ?
#
loop_
_entity_poly.entity_id
_entity_poly.type
_entity_poly.pdbx_seq_one_letter_code
_entity_poly.pdbx_strand_id
1 'polypeptide(L)'
;MSLEYKRKVLKYQALAFLLSYFSYASVHIYREFWSVAKPVIEDDPNKYHVGEQTLSNVDFTNFMIYGVTQFVNGVLADKLNLKILLPVVYVIQAVIYALIAMTGFIGGEHSGLQFYVWFSILGFVQSICFPAFIHIVANWFSQ
;
A
#
# COMPACT_ATOMS: atom_id res chain seq x y z
N MET A 1 -2.55 -3.31 40.37
CA MET A 1 -2.96 -3.89 39.07
C MET A 1 -2.94 -5.41 39.17
N SER A 2 -4.08 -6.09 39.00
CA SER A 2 -4.16 -7.55 39.20
C SER A 2 -3.38 -8.32 38.12
N LEU A 3 -2.89 -9.53 38.46
CA LEU A 3 -2.20 -10.43 37.53
C LEU A 3 -3.07 -10.78 36.31
N GLU A 4 -4.37 -10.93 36.53
CA GLU A 4 -5.36 -11.19 35.49
C GLU A 4 -5.46 -10.03 34.50
N TYR A 5 -5.48 -8.79 35.00
CA TYR A 5 -5.49 -7.59 34.16
C TYR A 5 -4.24 -7.51 33.28
N LYS A 6 -3.04 -7.76 33.84
CA LYS A 6 -1.79 -7.77 33.07
C LYS A 6 -1.81 -8.81 31.95
N ARG A 7 -2.30 -10.02 32.22
CA ARG A 7 -2.46 -11.08 31.21
C ARG A 7 -3.43 -10.67 30.11
N LYS A 8 -4.54 -10.01 30.46
CA LYS A 8 -5.54 -9.53 29.49
C LYS A 8 -4.98 -8.44 28.59
N VAL A 9 -4.27 -7.46 29.15
CA VAL A 9 -3.61 -6.40 28.37
C VAL A 9 -2.57 -6.98 27.40
N LEU A 10 -1.72 -7.90 27.89
CA LEU A 10 -0.70 -8.55 27.04
C LEU A 10 -1.33 -9.29 25.84
N LYS A 11 -2.45 -9.98 26.05
CA LYS A 11 -3.19 -10.65 24.97
C LYS A 11 -3.66 -9.66 23.89
N TYR A 12 -4.22 -8.51 24.30
CA TYR A 12 -4.67 -7.50 23.34
C TYR A 12 -3.53 -6.75 22.66
N GLN A 13 -2.43 -6.48 23.37
CA GLN A 13 -1.20 -5.92 22.79
C GLN A 13 -0.61 -6.86 21.73
N ALA A 14 -0.51 -8.16 22.03
CA ALA A 14 -0.06 -9.16 21.07
C ALA A 14 -0.99 -9.25 19.86
N LEU A 15 -2.31 -9.24 20.08
CA LEU A 15 -3.29 -9.25 18.99
C LEU A 15 -3.17 -8.00 18.11
N ALA A 16 -3.11 -6.81 18.71
CA ALA A 16 -2.96 -5.54 17.99
C ALA A 16 -1.66 -5.50 17.18
N PHE A 17 -0.56 -5.98 17.76
CA PHE A 17 0.72 -6.08 17.06
C PHE A 17 0.65 -7.03 15.87
N LEU A 18 0.15 -8.25 16.06
CA LEU A 18 0.07 -9.26 14.99
C LEU A 18 -0.83 -8.78 13.86
N LEU A 19 -2.01 -8.23 14.17
CA LEU A 19 -2.92 -7.69 13.17
C LEU A 19 -2.27 -6.55 12.37
N SER A 20 -1.66 -5.59 13.05
CA SER A 20 -0.99 -4.47 12.39
C SER A 20 0.21 -4.92 11.56
N TYR A 21 1.00 -5.88 12.07
CA TYR A 21 2.16 -6.42 11.38
C TYR A 21 1.77 -7.16 10.10
N PHE A 22 0.83 -8.10 10.16
CA PHE A 22 0.39 -8.83 8.98
C PHE A 22 -0.34 -7.93 7.98
N SER A 23 -1.12 -6.96 8.46
CA SER A 23 -1.74 -5.96 7.59
C SER A 23 -0.69 -5.14 6.84
N TYR A 24 0.34 -4.67 7.53
CA TYR A 24 1.43 -3.92 6.90
C TYR A 24 2.29 -4.81 5.98
N ALA A 25 2.54 -6.07 6.37
CA ALA A 25 3.24 -7.04 5.52
C ALA A 25 2.51 -7.27 4.19
N SER A 26 1.18 -7.30 4.19
CA SER A 26 0.39 -7.44 2.95
C SER A 26 0.70 -6.35 1.93
N VAL A 27 0.97 -5.12 2.37
CA VAL A 27 1.34 -3.99 1.51
C VAL A 27 2.67 -4.26 0.80
N HIS A 28 3.63 -4.91 1.46
CA HIS A 28 4.91 -5.28 0.86
C HIS A 28 4.76 -6.45 -0.11
N ILE A 29 3.91 -7.43 0.20
CA ILE A 29 3.63 -8.55 -0.70
C ILE A 29 3.10 -8.05 -2.05
N TYR A 30 2.19 -7.06 -2.06
CA TYR A 30 1.71 -6.48 -3.30
C TYR A 30 2.79 -5.80 -4.15
N ARG A 31 3.79 -5.17 -3.51
CA ARG A 31 4.94 -4.59 -4.23
C ARG A 31 5.81 -5.66 -4.87
N GLU A 32 5.95 -6.81 -4.22
CA GLU A 32 6.70 -7.94 -4.76
C GLU A 32 6.02 -8.53 -5.99
N PHE A 33 4.68 -8.64 -5.98
CA PHE A 33 3.94 -9.09 -7.17
C PHE A 33 4.21 -8.22 -8.40
N TRP A 34 4.30 -6.90 -8.22
CA TRP A 34 4.67 -6.00 -9.31
C TRP A 34 6.10 -6.24 -9.81
N SER A 35 7.06 -6.42 -8.90
CA SER A 35 8.46 -6.75 -9.23
C SER A 35 8.57 -8.01 -10.10
N VAL A 36 7.73 -9.02 -9.84
CA VAL A 36 7.67 -10.26 -10.63
C VAL A 36 6.95 -10.06 -11.97
N ALA A 37 5.91 -9.23 -12.01
CA ALA A 37 5.13 -8.99 -13.23
C ALA A 37 5.85 -8.09 -14.24
N LYS A 38 6.62 -7.10 -13.77
CA LYS A 38 7.27 -6.09 -14.60
C LYS A 38 8.18 -6.68 -15.70
N PRO A 39 9.10 -7.63 -15.41
CA PRO A 39 9.93 -8.24 -16.45
C PRO A 39 9.12 -8.95 -17.55
N VAL A 40 7.97 -9.54 -17.19
CA VAL A 40 7.09 -10.21 -18.17
C VAL A 40 6.41 -9.21 -19.10
N ILE A 41 6.10 -8.01 -18.59
CA ILE A 41 5.53 -6.92 -19.39
C ILE A 41 6.60 -6.33 -20.31
N GLU A 42 7.84 -6.23 -19.83
CA GLU A 42 8.99 -5.71 -20.58
C GLU A 42 9.42 -6.65 -21.73
N ASP A 43 9.23 -7.96 -21.59
CA ASP A 43 9.60 -8.96 -22.60
C ASP A 43 8.72 -8.91 -23.87
N ASP A 44 7.46 -8.43 -23.75
CA ASP A 44 6.52 -8.30 -24.87
C ASP A 44 5.97 -6.87 -25.02
N PRO A 45 6.81 -5.91 -25.43
CA PRO A 45 6.40 -4.51 -25.55
C PRO A 45 5.38 -4.29 -26.68
N ASN A 46 5.29 -5.21 -27.65
CA ASN A 46 4.30 -5.13 -28.73
C ASN A 46 2.88 -5.47 -28.24
N LYS A 47 2.75 -6.41 -27.31
CA LYS A 47 1.47 -6.75 -26.70
C LYS A 47 1.00 -5.67 -25.73
N TYR A 48 1.91 -5.19 -24.89
CA TYR A 48 1.57 -4.26 -23.83
C TYR A 48 1.66 -2.80 -24.24
N HIS A 49 2.30 -2.45 -25.36
CA HIS A 49 2.54 -1.07 -25.81
C HIS A 49 3.27 -0.20 -24.77
N VAL A 50 4.09 -0.81 -23.91
CA VAL A 50 4.86 -0.14 -22.86
C VAL A 50 6.31 -0.60 -22.92
N GLY A 51 7.26 0.34 -22.85
CA GLY A 51 8.69 0.05 -22.76
C GLY A 51 9.23 0.10 -21.32
N GLU A 52 10.41 -0.47 -21.12
CA GLU A 52 11.15 -0.51 -19.84
C GLU A 52 11.26 0.88 -19.18
N GLN A 53 11.63 1.91 -19.96
CA GLN A 53 11.75 3.28 -19.44
C GLN A 53 10.41 3.80 -18.88
N THR A 54 9.29 3.47 -19.52
CA THR A 54 7.97 3.89 -19.05
C THR A 54 7.62 3.22 -17.73
N LEU A 55 7.86 1.91 -17.59
CA LEU A 55 7.61 1.19 -16.36
C LEU A 55 8.52 1.66 -15.21
N SER A 56 9.79 1.95 -15.51
CA SER A 56 10.71 2.57 -14.55
C SER A 56 10.22 3.95 -14.09
N ASN A 57 9.74 4.77 -15.02
CA ASN A 57 9.18 6.08 -14.69
C ASN A 57 7.90 5.97 -13.85
N VAL A 58 7.05 4.96 -14.12
CA VAL A 58 5.85 4.66 -13.34
C VAL A 58 6.20 4.33 -11.88
N ASP A 59 7.23 3.50 -11.67
CA ASP A 59 7.73 3.18 -10.31
C ASP A 59 8.24 4.43 -9.60
N PHE A 60 9.01 5.26 -10.31
CA PHE A 60 9.50 6.53 -9.78
C PHE A 60 8.35 7.46 -9.40
N THR A 61 7.34 7.61 -10.26
CA THR A 61 6.13 8.41 -9.99
C THR A 61 5.41 7.91 -8.74
N ASN A 62 5.24 6.60 -8.59
CA ASN A 62 4.63 6.00 -7.40
C ASN A 62 5.40 6.37 -6.12
N PHE A 63 6.72 6.19 -6.11
CA PHE A 63 7.54 6.51 -4.93
C PHE A 63 7.60 8.01 -4.63
N MET A 64 7.62 8.86 -5.65
CA MET A 64 7.57 10.31 -5.49
C MET A 64 6.25 10.76 -4.86
N ILE A 65 5.12 10.28 -5.38
CA ILE A 65 3.81 10.60 -4.83
C ILE A 65 3.68 10.03 -3.42
N TYR A 66 4.09 8.79 -3.20
CA TYR A 66 4.11 8.18 -1.86
C TYR A 66 4.89 9.06 -0.87
N GLY A 67 6.11 9.47 -1.22
CA GLY A 67 6.96 10.28 -0.36
C GLY A 67 6.37 11.65 -0.03
N VAL A 68 5.87 12.38 -1.05
CA VAL A 68 5.30 13.72 -0.86
C VAL A 68 3.99 13.66 -0.06
N THR A 69 3.13 12.70 -0.37
CA THR A 69 1.80 12.60 0.25
C THR A 69 1.89 12.10 1.69
N GLN A 70 2.94 11.36 2.06
CA GLN A 70 3.13 10.85 3.42
C GLN A 70 3.16 11.98 4.47
N PHE A 71 3.66 13.17 4.14
CA PHE A 71 3.65 14.33 5.06
C PHE A 71 2.24 14.80 5.41
N VAL A 72 1.33 14.79 4.43
CA VAL A 72 -0.07 15.20 4.63
C VAL A 72 -0.88 14.06 5.25
N ASN A 73 -0.69 12.85 4.72
CA ASN A 73 -1.39 11.66 5.14
C ASN A 73 -1.01 11.21 6.55
N GLY A 74 0.18 11.55 7.04
CA GLY A 74 0.56 11.37 8.45
C GLY A 74 -0.35 12.19 9.38
N VAL A 75 -0.50 13.48 9.12
CA VAL A 75 -1.39 14.37 9.90
C VAL A 75 -2.85 13.90 9.84
N LEU A 76 -3.27 13.35 8.70
CA LEU A 76 -4.60 12.78 8.54
C LEU A 76 -4.79 11.50 9.38
N ALA A 77 -3.79 10.61 9.38
CA ALA A 77 -3.81 9.36 10.15
C ALA A 77 -3.89 9.59 11.67
N ASP A 78 -3.37 10.71 12.16
CA ASP A 78 -3.45 11.09 13.58
C ASP A 78 -4.87 11.51 14.01
N LYS A 79 -5.67 12.06 13.09
CA LYS A 79 -7.02 12.59 13.38
C LYS A 79 -8.14 11.59 13.15
N LEU A 80 -7.92 10.63 12.26
CA LEU A 80 -8.95 9.68 11.83
C LEU A 80 -8.95 8.40 12.68
N ASN A 81 -10.11 7.74 12.73
CA ASN A 81 -10.22 6.43 13.36
C ASN A 81 -9.55 5.35 12.51
N LEU A 82 -8.36 4.92 12.94
CA LEU A 82 -7.55 3.91 12.25
C LEU A 82 -8.25 2.56 12.06
N LYS A 83 -9.23 2.22 12.91
CA LYS A 83 -10.00 0.98 12.78
C LYS A 83 -10.87 0.96 11.53
N ILE A 84 -11.24 2.13 11.00
CA ILE A 84 -12.05 2.29 9.79
C ILE A 84 -11.14 2.64 8.62
N LEU A 85 -10.18 3.55 8.83
CA LEU A 85 -9.30 4.05 7.78
C LEU A 85 -8.47 2.93 7.13
N LEU A 86 -7.79 2.09 7.92
CA LEU A 86 -6.89 1.07 7.39
C LEU A 86 -7.61 0.01 6.52
N PRO A 87 -8.73 -0.59 6.95
CA PRO A 87 -9.48 -1.52 6.10
C PRO A 87 -9.91 -0.88 4.77
N VAL A 88 -10.38 0.37 4.79
CA VAL A 88 -10.77 1.10 3.58
C VAL A 88 -9.57 1.29 2.64
N VAL A 89 -8.43 1.72 3.18
CA VAL A 89 -7.18 1.87 2.42
C VAL A 89 -6.74 0.54 1.78
N TYR A 90 -6.78 -0.57 2.53
CA TYR A 90 -6.41 -1.88 2.00
C TYR A 90 -7.36 -2.39 0.91
N VAL A 91 -8.67 -2.16 1.06
CA VAL A 91 -9.65 -2.53 0.02
C VAL A 91 -9.44 -1.69 -1.23
N ILE A 92 -9.25 -0.37 -1.11
CA ILE A 92 -8.96 0.50 -2.25
C ILE A 92 -7.67 0.06 -2.94
N GLN A 93 -6.62 -0.25 -2.16
CA GLN A 93 -5.36 -0.76 -2.69
C GLN A 93 -5.55 -2.06 -3.47
N ALA A 94 -6.30 -3.03 -2.93
CA ALA A 94 -6.59 -4.29 -3.60
C ALA A 94 -7.34 -4.07 -4.92
N VAL A 95 -8.32 -3.15 -4.94
CA VAL A 95 -9.02 -2.77 -6.17
C VAL A 95 -8.06 -2.17 -7.19
N ILE A 96 -7.17 -1.26 -6.78
CA ILE A 96 -6.19 -0.65 -7.69
C ILE A 96 -5.25 -1.70 -8.28
N TYR A 97 -4.74 -2.65 -7.50
CA TYR A 97 -3.92 -3.74 -8.02
C TYR A 97 -4.69 -4.63 -9.02
N ALA A 98 -5.99 -4.87 -8.81
CA ALA A 98 -6.82 -5.56 -9.79
C ALA A 98 -6.98 -4.75 -11.09
N LEU A 99 -7.13 -3.42 -11.01
CA LEU A 99 -7.16 -2.52 -12.18
C LEU A 99 -5.82 -2.49 -12.94
N ILE A 100 -4.69 -2.52 -12.21
CA ILE A 100 -3.35 -2.65 -12.79
C ILE A 100 -3.23 -3.96 -13.55
N ALA A 101 -3.70 -5.08 -12.98
CA ALA A 101 -3.70 -6.36 -13.66
C ALA A 101 -4.55 -6.33 -14.95
N MET A 102 -5.72 -5.67 -14.93
CA MET A 102 -6.57 -5.53 -16.11
C MET A 102 -5.95 -4.64 -17.19
N THR A 103 -5.11 -3.67 -16.84
CA THR A 103 -4.41 -2.79 -17.80
C THR A 103 -3.65 -3.61 -18.86
N GLY A 104 -3.06 -4.74 -18.47
CA GLY A 104 -2.38 -5.65 -19.40
C GLY A 104 -3.30 -6.41 -20.35
N PHE A 105 -4.61 -6.52 -20.07
CA PHE A 105 -5.59 -7.23 -20.90
C PHE A 105 -6.42 -6.29 -21.78
N ILE A 106 -6.81 -5.13 -21.26
CA ILE A 106 -7.75 -4.20 -21.92
C ILE A 106 -7.13 -2.85 -22.33
N GLY A 107 -5.90 -2.56 -21.91
CA GLY A 107 -5.31 -1.23 -22.04
C GLY A 107 -4.93 -0.83 -23.47
N GLY A 108 -4.63 -1.80 -24.34
CA GLY A 108 -4.24 -1.53 -25.73
C GLY A 108 -3.12 -0.48 -25.82
N GLU A 109 -3.30 0.50 -26.71
CA GLU A 109 -2.36 1.62 -26.91
C GLU A 109 -2.28 2.60 -25.74
N HIS A 110 -3.26 2.59 -24.82
CA HIS A 110 -3.33 3.51 -23.67
C HIS A 110 -2.80 2.92 -22.37
N SER A 111 -2.27 1.69 -22.41
CA SER A 111 -1.71 0.96 -21.26
C SER A 111 -0.70 1.79 -20.47
N GLY A 112 0.21 2.50 -21.14
CA GLY A 112 1.24 3.33 -20.50
C GLY A 112 0.63 4.44 -19.63
N LEU A 113 -0.36 5.17 -20.15
CA LEU A 113 -1.05 6.21 -19.39
C LEU A 113 -1.87 5.61 -18.23
N GLN A 114 -2.52 4.47 -18.45
CA GLN A 114 -3.27 3.77 -17.42
C GLN A 114 -2.36 3.34 -16.25
N PHE A 115 -1.16 2.82 -16.53
CA PHE A 115 -0.18 2.52 -15.48
C PHE A 115 0.20 3.77 -14.68
N TYR A 116 0.49 4.90 -15.32
CA TYR A 116 0.78 6.14 -14.58
C TYR A 116 -0.37 6.57 -13.67
N VAL A 117 -1.62 6.52 -14.14
CA VAL A 117 -2.79 6.88 -13.34
C VAL A 117 -2.93 5.96 -12.13
N TRP A 118 -2.92 4.65 -12.35
CA TRP A 118 -3.12 3.68 -11.27
C TRP A 118 -2.00 3.72 -10.24
N PHE A 119 -0.75 3.80 -10.67
CA PHE A 119 0.39 3.90 -9.76
C PHE A 119 0.45 5.23 -9.02
N SER A 120 -0.04 6.33 -9.63
CA SER A 120 -0.14 7.61 -8.93
C SER A 120 -1.16 7.56 -7.79
N ILE A 121 -2.34 6.98 -8.06
CA ILE A 121 -3.38 6.81 -7.04
C ILE A 121 -2.90 5.82 -5.97
N LEU A 122 -2.22 4.74 -6.37
CA LEU A 122 -1.65 3.76 -5.46
C LEU A 122 -0.65 4.41 -4.49
N GLY A 123 0.28 5.22 -5.00
CA GLY A 123 1.27 5.92 -4.16
C GLY A 123 0.60 6.83 -3.13
N PHE A 124 -0.46 7.54 -3.52
CA PHE A 124 -1.25 8.38 -2.61
C PHE A 124 -1.96 7.55 -1.54
N VAL A 125 -2.63 6.47 -1.91
CA VAL A 125 -3.39 5.61 -0.98
C VAL A 125 -2.46 4.90 -0.01
N GLN A 126 -1.34 4.38 -0.53
CA GLN A 126 -0.39 3.58 0.25
C GLN A 126 0.38 4.43 1.28
N SER A 127 0.55 5.73 1.07
CA SER A 127 1.32 6.58 1.98
C SER A 127 0.69 6.78 3.36
N ILE A 128 -0.60 6.45 3.54
CA ILE A 128 -1.28 6.41 4.85
C ILE A 128 -0.82 5.22 5.70
N CYS A 129 -0.44 4.10 5.08
CA CYS A 129 -0.25 2.83 5.76
C CYS A 129 0.86 2.87 6.81
N PHE A 130 2.00 3.50 6.49
CA PHE A 130 3.14 3.55 7.40
C PHE A 130 2.89 4.46 8.63
N PRO A 131 2.45 5.73 8.47
CA PRO A 131 2.06 6.56 9.62
C PRO A 131 1.00 5.91 10.50
N ALA A 132 -0.03 5.30 9.91
CA ALA A 132 -1.07 4.60 10.65
C ALA A 132 -0.53 3.40 11.45
N PHE A 133 0.40 2.63 10.88
CA PHE A 133 1.08 1.54 11.59
C PHE A 133 1.86 2.05 12.80
N ILE A 134 2.67 3.11 12.62
CA ILE A 134 3.43 3.73 13.71
C ILE A 134 2.50 4.26 14.80
N HIS A 135 1.39 4.90 14.45
CA HIS A 135 0.41 5.40 15.42
C HIS A 135 -0.24 4.26 16.24
N ILE A 136 -0.53 3.10 15.63
CA ILE A 136 -1.04 1.94 16.39
C ILE A 136 0.01 1.42 17.37
N VAL A 137 1.25 1.24 16.92
CA VAL A 137 2.33 0.75 17.79
C VAL A 137 2.60 1.74 18.91
N ALA A 138 2.64 3.04 18.61
CA ALA A 138 2.80 4.09 19.61
C ALA A 138 1.70 4.01 20.68
N ASN A 139 0.43 3.92 20.30
CA ASN A 139 -0.67 3.90 21.26
C ASN A 139 -0.75 2.62 22.14
N TRP A 140 -0.30 1.47 21.64
CA TRP A 140 -0.37 0.21 22.39
C TRP A 140 0.88 -0.10 23.21
N PHE A 141 2.03 0.51 22.86
CA PHE A 141 3.33 0.23 23.46
C PHE A 141 4.04 1.47 24.01
N SER A 142 3.44 2.67 23.94
CA SER A 142 3.91 3.83 24.70
C SER A 142 3.81 3.51 26.20
N GLN A 143 4.96 3.56 26.87
CA GLN A 143 5.07 3.37 28.31
C GLN A 143 4.49 4.56 29.07
#